data_AF-A0A9E4I641-F1
#
_entry.id   AF-A0A9E4I641-F1
#
_cell.length_a   1.000
_cell.length_b   1.000
_cell.length_c   1.000
_cell.angle_alpha   90.00
_cell.angle_beta   90.00
_cell.angle_gamma   90.00
#
_symmetry.space_group_name_H-M   'P 1'
#
loop_
_entity.id
_entity.type
_entity.pdbx_description
1 polymer ?
#
loop_
_entity_poly.entity_id
_entity_poly.type
_entity_poly.pdbx_seq_one_letter_code
_entity_poly.pdbx_strand_id
1 'polypeptide(L)'
;MSNARHLYPKGALILRELGLRDGLQMTAGWLGTAAKIEWINLAFAAGVRHFEVGSFLPPSRFPQFADLRELIAAVDALPGAVSSALVLNERGIADALETPVDEIVIPVSVTEAHSMANMRRSRSSAVGLIRTAIGKKGLSDTGPVINAAAAVAFGCSISGEVRVDDVLDLIGECVEAGAEALAVADTVGFAGPAQVAGLCSRLVNEFDDFPIKVHLHDTRGTGIAKASVSLTERSEGWADVPLLREQPEMSYLRISYSSASAAAFPRELIWRNSCGCVISWKGNSQVNRCTEHWQEPEFRRASIGKPGILRFLAPEPGSNDPIRSSNRNGASPAPTGAM
;
A
#
# COMPACT_ATOMS: atom_id res chain seq x y z
N MET A 1 15.66 -20.93 -7.45
CA MET A 1 15.57 -19.46 -7.18
C MET A 1 14.41 -19.29 -6.23
N SER A 2 14.52 -18.51 -5.14
CA SER A 2 13.39 -18.35 -4.22
C SER A 2 12.16 -17.78 -4.95
N ASN A 3 10.96 -18.26 -4.62
CA ASN A 3 9.70 -17.73 -5.19
C ASN A 3 9.58 -16.21 -5.01
N ALA A 4 10.21 -15.67 -3.96
CA ALA A 4 10.25 -14.23 -3.72
C ALA A 4 10.89 -13.44 -4.87
N ARG A 5 11.96 -13.94 -5.52
CA ARG A 5 12.57 -13.27 -6.68
C ARG A 5 11.72 -13.36 -7.94
N HIS A 6 10.87 -14.37 -8.04
CA HIS A 6 9.92 -14.49 -9.14
C HIS A 6 8.76 -13.49 -8.99
N LEU A 7 8.15 -13.42 -7.81
CA LEU A 7 7.12 -12.42 -7.52
C LEU A 7 7.68 -11.01 -7.54
N TYR A 8 8.95 -10.87 -7.20
CA TYR A 8 9.59 -9.58 -7.03
C TYR A 8 10.93 -9.54 -7.77
N PRO A 9 10.91 -9.38 -9.12
CA PRO A 9 12.11 -9.33 -9.93
C PRO A 9 12.89 -8.03 -9.71
N LYS A 10 14.22 -8.12 -9.72
CA LYS A 10 15.07 -6.94 -9.91
C LYS A 10 14.76 -6.41 -11.31
N GLY A 11 14.35 -5.18 -11.40
CA GLY A 11 14.02 -4.47 -12.65
C GLY A 11 12.80 -3.60 -12.47
N ALA A 12 11.91 -4.04 -11.58
CA ALA A 12 10.51 -3.72 -11.67
C ALA A 12 10.03 -2.88 -10.49
N LEU A 13 9.33 -1.80 -10.84
CA LEU A 13 8.36 -1.17 -9.95
C LEU A 13 7.10 -2.04 -9.93
N ILE A 14 6.77 -2.53 -8.74
CA ILE A 14 5.56 -3.31 -8.51
C ILE A 14 4.59 -2.45 -7.72
N LEU A 15 3.36 -2.32 -8.25
CA LEU A 15 2.21 -1.77 -7.55
C LEU A 15 1.31 -2.91 -7.08
N ARG A 16 0.88 -2.85 -5.83
CA ARG A 16 -0.07 -3.78 -5.23
C ARG A 16 -1.39 -3.08 -4.93
N GLU A 17 -2.49 -3.64 -5.42
CA GLU A 17 -3.85 -3.25 -5.04
C GLU A 17 -4.16 -3.80 -3.64
N LEU A 18 -4.55 -2.91 -2.73
CA LEU A 18 -4.80 -3.22 -1.31
C LEU A 18 -6.27 -3.02 -0.91
N GLY A 19 -7.10 -2.49 -1.81
CA GLY A 19 -8.49 -2.13 -1.56
C GLY A 19 -9.34 -3.29 -1.06
N LEU A 20 -9.15 -4.50 -1.60
CA LEU A 20 -9.93 -5.68 -1.25
C LEU A 20 -9.69 -6.19 0.18
N ARG A 21 -8.50 -5.91 0.76
CA ARG A 21 -8.17 -6.24 2.14
C ARG A 21 -8.20 -5.01 3.04
N ASP A 22 -7.23 -4.13 2.86
CA ASP A 22 -6.96 -3.01 3.76
C ASP A 22 -8.05 -1.94 3.63
N GLY A 23 -8.47 -1.64 2.39
CA GLY A 23 -9.52 -0.67 2.11
C GLY A 23 -10.89 -1.09 2.66
N LEU A 24 -11.37 -2.28 2.27
CA LEU A 24 -12.67 -2.82 2.70
C LEU A 24 -12.76 -3.06 4.21
N GLN A 25 -11.64 -3.21 4.91
CA GLN A 25 -11.65 -3.33 6.37
C GLN A 25 -12.07 -2.03 7.06
N MET A 26 -11.91 -0.88 6.40
CA MET A 26 -12.26 0.44 6.94
C MET A 26 -13.63 0.95 6.49
N THR A 27 -14.38 0.18 5.69
CA THR A 27 -15.70 0.56 5.20
C THR A 27 -16.81 0.00 6.10
N ALA A 28 -17.92 0.74 6.24
CA ALA A 28 -19.06 0.34 7.07
C ALA A 28 -19.86 -0.86 6.51
N GLY A 29 -19.63 -1.25 5.25
CA GLY A 29 -20.19 -2.44 4.63
C GLY A 29 -19.16 -3.07 3.69
N TRP A 30 -19.44 -4.26 3.19
CA TRP A 30 -18.55 -4.97 2.25
C TRP A 30 -19.22 -5.26 0.92
N LEU A 31 -18.40 -5.31 -0.12
CA LEU A 31 -18.82 -5.69 -1.46
C LEU A 31 -19.12 -7.20 -1.50
N GLY A 32 -20.10 -7.61 -2.30
CA GLY A 32 -20.30 -9.05 -2.60
C GLY A 32 -19.20 -9.59 -3.51
N THR A 33 -19.00 -10.92 -3.53
CA THR A 33 -17.93 -11.57 -4.29
C THR A 33 -17.86 -11.10 -5.75
N ALA A 34 -18.99 -11.06 -6.45
CA ALA A 34 -19.02 -10.66 -7.87
C ALA A 34 -18.45 -9.25 -8.10
N ALA A 35 -18.72 -8.30 -7.20
CA ALA A 35 -18.19 -6.94 -7.30
C ALA A 35 -16.69 -6.89 -6.97
N LYS A 36 -16.21 -7.73 -6.06
CA LYS A 36 -14.77 -7.86 -5.77
C LYS A 36 -14.01 -8.49 -6.94
N ILE A 37 -14.57 -9.51 -7.59
CA ILE A 37 -13.98 -10.12 -8.79
C ILE A 37 -13.94 -9.11 -9.94
N GLU A 38 -15.01 -8.33 -10.13
CA GLU A 38 -15.01 -7.26 -11.12
C GLU A 38 -13.93 -6.21 -10.83
N TRP A 39 -13.72 -5.83 -9.57
CA TRP A 39 -12.59 -4.97 -9.19
C TRP A 39 -11.26 -5.57 -9.63
N ILE A 40 -10.99 -6.85 -9.31
CA ILE A 40 -9.75 -7.54 -9.70
C ILE A 40 -9.55 -7.45 -11.22
N ASN A 41 -10.58 -7.76 -12.01
CA ASN A 41 -10.51 -7.74 -13.47
C ASN A 41 -10.22 -6.34 -14.02
N LEU A 42 -10.88 -5.30 -13.49
CA LEU A 42 -10.67 -3.92 -13.92
C LEU A 42 -9.26 -3.43 -13.58
N ALA A 43 -8.77 -3.71 -12.37
CA ALA A 43 -7.42 -3.35 -11.96
C ALA A 43 -6.36 -4.13 -12.76
N PHE A 44 -6.61 -5.40 -13.07
CA PHE A 44 -5.73 -6.19 -13.94
C PHE A 44 -5.68 -5.64 -15.37
N ALA A 45 -6.83 -5.26 -15.92
CA ALA A 45 -6.90 -4.61 -17.23
C ALA A 45 -6.17 -3.26 -17.26
N ALA A 46 -6.11 -2.54 -16.14
CA ALA A 46 -5.35 -1.31 -15.97
C ALA A 46 -3.82 -1.54 -15.80
N GLY A 47 -3.36 -2.79 -15.72
CA GLY A 47 -1.95 -3.14 -15.62
C GLY A 47 -1.48 -3.57 -14.23
N VAL A 48 -2.35 -3.56 -13.21
CA VAL A 48 -2.00 -4.08 -11.88
C VAL A 48 -1.80 -5.59 -11.95
N ARG A 49 -0.77 -6.09 -11.26
CA ARG A 49 -0.48 -7.53 -11.21
C ARG A 49 -0.52 -8.11 -9.81
N HIS A 50 -0.34 -7.30 -8.77
CA HIS A 50 -0.34 -7.78 -7.38
C HIS A 50 -1.61 -7.35 -6.66
N PHE A 51 -2.27 -8.29 -6.01
CA PHE A 51 -3.55 -8.09 -5.33
C PHE A 51 -3.48 -8.62 -3.91
N GLU A 52 -3.81 -7.80 -2.92
CA GLU A 52 -4.07 -8.27 -1.56
C GLU A 52 -5.57 -8.46 -1.37
N VAL A 53 -5.99 -9.72 -1.46
CA VAL A 53 -7.40 -10.07 -1.67
C VAL A 53 -8.16 -10.31 -0.37
N GLY A 54 -7.48 -10.44 0.77
CA GLY A 54 -8.13 -10.57 2.07
C GLY A 54 -7.22 -11.10 3.18
N SER A 55 -7.84 -11.73 4.18
CA SER A 55 -7.15 -12.23 5.37
C SER A 55 -7.74 -13.58 5.79
N PHE A 56 -6.90 -14.56 6.10
CA PHE A 56 -7.28 -15.87 6.63
C PHE A 56 -7.69 -15.75 8.11
N LEU A 57 -8.79 -15.04 8.33
CA LEU A 57 -9.43 -14.83 9.61
C LEU A 57 -10.77 -15.57 9.65
N PRO A 58 -11.28 -15.89 10.86
CA PRO A 58 -12.55 -16.60 10.98
C PRO A 58 -13.71 -15.82 10.33
N PRO A 59 -14.42 -16.40 9.33
CA PRO A 59 -15.52 -15.71 8.65
C PRO A 59 -16.66 -15.29 9.58
N SER A 60 -16.87 -16.00 10.69
CA SER A 60 -17.86 -15.66 11.71
C SER A 60 -17.59 -14.31 12.38
N ARG A 61 -16.33 -13.88 12.44
CA ARG A 61 -15.91 -12.60 13.04
C ARG A 61 -15.56 -11.55 11.97
N PHE A 62 -15.13 -12.00 10.80
CA PHE A 62 -14.71 -11.15 9.68
C PHE A 62 -15.43 -11.58 8.40
N PRO A 63 -16.77 -11.38 8.32
CA PRO A 63 -17.59 -11.85 7.20
C PRO A 63 -17.17 -11.23 5.86
N GLN A 64 -16.53 -10.06 5.88
CA GLN A 64 -16.02 -9.41 4.69
C GLN A 64 -14.90 -10.20 3.97
N PHE A 65 -14.29 -11.20 4.62
CA PHE A 65 -13.25 -12.07 4.03
C PHE A 65 -13.72 -13.51 3.82
N ALA A 66 -15.03 -13.78 3.95
CA ALA A 66 -15.58 -15.13 3.80
C ALA A 66 -15.35 -15.74 2.39
N ASP A 67 -15.21 -14.88 1.38
CA ASP A 67 -15.00 -15.21 -0.03
C ASP A 67 -13.53 -15.29 -0.44
N LEU A 68 -12.59 -15.29 0.51
CA LEU A 68 -11.15 -15.23 0.23
C LEU A 68 -10.68 -16.31 -0.77
N ARG A 69 -11.13 -17.56 -0.63
CA ARG A 69 -10.75 -18.65 -1.55
C ARG A 69 -11.24 -18.41 -2.98
N GLU A 70 -12.42 -17.82 -3.14
CA GLU A 70 -12.96 -17.44 -4.47
C GLU A 70 -12.14 -16.32 -5.10
N LEU A 71 -11.71 -15.33 -4.30
CA LEU A 71 -10.87 -14.23 -4.79
C LEU A 71 -9.46 -14.68 -5.14
N ILE A 72 -8.86 -15.59 -4.37
CA ILE A 72 -7.55 -16.19 -4.71
C ILE A 72 -7.67 -16.92 -6.06
N ALA A 73 -8.70 -17.75 -6.25
CA ALA A 73 -8.92 -18.45 -7.52
C ALA A 73 -9.16 -17.49 -8.69
N ALA A 74 -9.86 -16.37 -8.46
CA ALA A 74 -10.07 -15.34 -9.49
C ALA A 74 -8.76 -14.67 -9.92
N VAL A 75 -7.83 -14.43 -8.99
CA VAL A 75 -6.49 -13.90 -9.30
C VAL A 75 -5.65 -14.95 -10.02
N ASP A 76 -5.64 -16.20 -9.55
CA ASP A 76 -4.88 -17.32 -10.14
C ASP A 76 -5.27 -17.58 -11.62
N ALA A 77 -6.53 -17.33 -11.97
CA ALA A 77 -7.02 -17.43 -13.35
C ALA A 77 -6.48 -16.33 -14.29
N LEU A 78 -5.86 -15.26 -13.76
CA LEU A 78 -5.33 -14.13 -14.54
C LEU A 78 -3.82 -14.31 -14.81
N PRO A 79 -3.38 -14.38 -16.07
CA PRO A 79 -1.98 -14.65 -16.39
C PRO A 79 -1.01 -13.63 -15.79
N GLY A 80 -0.08 -14.10 -14.96
CA GLY A 80 0.95 -13.28 -14.32
C GLY A 80 0.41 -12.37 -13.21
N ALA A 81 -0.83 -12.57 -12.75
CA ALA A 81 -1.32 -11.95 -11.53
C ALA A 81 -0.82 -12.71 -10.30
N VAL A 82 -0.71 -12.00 -9.18
CA VAL A 82 -0.15 -12.48 -7.92
C VAL A 82 -1.12 -12.14 -6.80
N SER A 83 -1.54 -13.16 -6.07
CA SER A 83 -2.42 -13.05 -4.93
C SER A 83 -1.64 -13.01 -3.62
N SER A 84 -2.06 -12.13 -2.71
CA SER A 84 -1.55 -12.08 -1.35
C SER A 84 -2.69 -12.02 -0.35
N ALA A 85 -2.49 -12.61 0.82
CA ALA A 85 -3.46 -12.57 1.89
C ALA A 85 -2.79 -12.54 3.26
N LEU A 86 -3.45 -11.89 4.22
CA LEU A 86 -2.94 -11.75 5.57
C LEU A 86 -3.17 -13.02 6.40
N VAL A 87 -2.22 -13.31 7.28
CA VAL A 87 -2.30 -14.38 8.28
C VAL A 87 -1.85 -13.86 9.63
N LEU A 88 -2.70 -14.03 10.65
CA LEU A 88 -2.47 -13.53 12.01
C LEU A 88 -2.32 -14.65 13.06
N ASN A 89 -2.43 -15.91 12.65
CA ASN A 89 -2.38 -17.07 13.55
C ASN A 89 -2.05 -18.37 12.79
N GLU A 90 -1.73 -19.44 13.52
CA GLU A 90 -1.31 -20.72 12.93
C GLU A 90 -2.39 -21.43 12.14
N ARG A 91 -3.67 -21.24 12.49
CA ARG A 91 -4.78 -21.79 11.71
C ARG A 91 -4.84 -21.12 10.35
N GLY A 92 -4.72 -19.79 10.30
CA GLY A 92 -4.64 -19.05 9.03
C GLY A 92 -3.45 -19.47 8.18
N ILE A 93 -2.32 -19.85 8.79
CA ILE A 93 -1.17 -20.43 8.05
C ILE A 93 -1.59 -21.75 7.40
N ALA A 94 -2.20 -22.66 8.17
CA ALA A 94 -2.65 -23.94 7.65
C ALA A 94 -3.68 -23.76 6.51
N ASP A 95 -4.68 -22.91 6.72
CA ASP A 95 -5.72 -22.61 5.74
C ASP A 95 -5.13 -21.99 4.45
N ALA A 96 -4.10 -21.14 4.58
CA ALA A 96 -3.43 -20.52 3.44
C ALA A 96 -2.64 -21.53 2.59
N LEU A 97 -1.96 -22.48 3.24
CA LEU A 97 -1.18 -23.52 2.56
C LEU A 97 -2.06 -24.53 1.79
N GLU A 98 -3.36 -24.55 2.05
CA GLU A 98 -4.36 -25.31 1.29
C GLU A 98 -4.93 -24.56 0.07
N THR A 99 -4.37 -23.40 -0.26
CA THR A 99 -4.80 -22.56 -1.39
C THR A 99 -3.62 -22.29 -2.32
N PRO A 100 -3.87 -21.90 -3.59
CA PRO A 100 -2.80 -21.48 -4.49
C PRO A 100 -2.33 -20.04 -4.24
N VAL A 101 -2.49 -19.50 -3.01
CA VAL A 101 -2.07 -18.13 -2.72
C VAL A 101 -0.56 -17.98 -2.95
N ASP A 102 -0.16 -16.90 -3.61
CA ASP A 102 1.26 -16.69 -3.98
C ASP A 102 2.08 -16.12 -2.82
N GLU A 103 1.45 -15.37 -1.93
CA GLU A 103 2.11 -14.72 -0.81
C GLU A 103 1.24 -14.68 0.47
N ILE A 104 1.84 -15.10 1.58
CA ILE A 104 1.30 -14.93 2.92
C ILE A 104 1.95 -13.69 3.54
N VAL A 105 1.13 -12.75 4.00
CA VAL A 105 1.58 -11.54 4.70
C VAL A 105 1.33 -11.70 6.20
N ILE A 106 2.39 -11.65 7.00
CA ILE A 106 2.33 -11.72 8.47
C ILE A 106 2.63 -10.32 9.02
N PRO A 107 1.63 -9.61 9.55
CA PRO A 107 1.86 -8.33 10.21
C PRO A 107 2.66 -8.51 11.50
N VAL A 108 3.71 -7.71 11.68
CA VAL A 108 4.48 -7.61 12.93
C VAL A 108 4.59 -6.15 13.31
N SER A 109 4.23 -5.79 14.54
CA SER A 109 4.32 -4.38 14.96
C SER A 109 5.70 -4.05 15.48
N VAL A 110 6.25 -2.91 15.11
CA VAL A 110 7.56 -2.46 15.63
C VAL A 110 7.51 -2.26 17.14
N THR A 111 6.41 -1.70 17.65
CA THR A 111 6.22 -1.46 19.08
C THR A 111 5.37 -2.55 19.75
N GLU A 112 5.77 -2.93 20.97
CA GLU A 112 5.08 -3.96 21.77
C GLU A 112 3.64 -3.54 22.11
N ALA A 113 3.44 -2.26 22.47
CA ALA A 113 2.11 -1.74 22.81
C ALA A 113 1.13 -1.84 21.63
N HIS A 114 1.59 -1.56 20.40
CA HIS A 114 0.77 -1.74 19.20
C HIS A 114 0.53 -3.22 18.90
N SER A 115 1.53 -4.08 19.05
CA SER A 115 1.36 -5.54 18.87
C SER A 115 0.27 -6.10 19.79
N MET A 116 0.31 -5.72 21.07
CA MET A 116 -0.68 -6.14 22.06
C MET A 116 -2.07 -5.57 21.79
N ALA A 117 -2.17 -4.30 21.40
CA ALA A 117 -3.46 -3.67 21.09
C ALA A 117 -4.11 -4.25 19.82
N ASN A 118 -3.32 -4.46 18.76
CA ASN A 118 -3.81 -4.89 17.46
C ASN A 118 -4.09 -6.40 17.40
N MET A 119 -3.19 -7.21 17.95
CA MET A 119 -3.22 -8.68 17.79
C MET A 119 -3.37 -9.45 19.10
N ARG A 120 -3.35 -8.76 20.26
CA ARG A 120 -3.31 -9.39 21.60
C ARG A 120 -2.17 -10.39 21.73
N ARG A 121 -1.02 -10.01 21.16
CA ARG A 121 0.17 -10.86 21.03
C ARG A 121 1.41 -10.00 21.12
N SER A 122 2.47 -10.54 21.74
CA SER A 122 3.76 -9.88 21.79
C SER A 122 4.44 -9.81 20.42
N ARG A 123 5.34 -8.85 20.23
CA ARG A 123 6.16 -8.75 19.01
C ARG A 123 6.91 -10.05 18.74
N SER A 124 7.55 -10.61 19.76
CA SER A 124 8.31 -11.88 19.65
C SER A 124 7.44 -13.06 19.21
N SER A 125 6.20 -13.15 19.70
CA SER A 125 5.26 -14.18 19.28
C SER A 125 4.73 -13.97 17.86
N ALA A 126 4.65 -12.72 17.40
CA ALA A 126 4.31 -12.41 16.00
C ALA A 126 5.45 -12.81 15.05
N VAL A 127 6.71 -12.51 15.40
CA VAL A 127 7.89 -13.01 14.69
C VAL A 127 7.91 -14.54 14.66
N GLY A 128 7.53 -15.19 15.76
CA GLY A 128 7.40 -16.65 15.83
C GLY A 128 6.45 -17.26 14.77
N LEU A 129 5.42 -16.53 14.32
CA LEU A 129 4.54 -17.02 13.25
C LEU A 129 5.28 -17.17 11.91
N ILE A 130 6.31 -16.37 11.66
CA ILE A 130 7.13 -16.50 10.45
C ILE A 130 7.86 -17.84 10.49
N ARG A 131 8.48 -18.18 11.63
CA ARG A 131 9.13 -19.50 11.82
C ARG A 131 8.13 -20.65 11.64
N THR A 132 6.92 -20.51 12.21
CA THR A 132 5.85 -21.50 12.03
C THR A 132 5.42 -21.62 10.57
N ALA A 133 5.29 -20.51 9.84
CA ALA A 133 4.91 -20.50 8.44
C ALA A 133 5.96 -21.18 7.57
N ILE A 134 7.24 -20.85 7.77
CA ILE A 134 8.36 -21.50 7.09
C ILE A 134 8.43 -22.99 7.42
N GLY A 135 8.29 -23.37 8.70
CA GLY A 135 8.29 -24.77 9.12
C GLY A 135 7.15 -25.58 8.50
N LYS A 136 5.94 -25.01 8.40
CA LYS A 136 4.77 -25.67 7.79
C LYS A 136 4.83 -25.70 6.25
N LYS A 137 5.31 -24.62 5.62
CA LYS A 137 5.59 -24.57 4.18
C LYS A 137 6.64 -25.62 3.79
N GLY A 138 7.59 -25.88 4.70
CA GLY A 138 8.70 -26.81 4.47
C GLY A 138 9.74 -26.25 3.50
N LEU A 139 10.63 -27.12 3.04
CA LEU A 139 11.72 -26.77 2.10
C LEU A 139 11.30 -26.82 0.63
N SER A 140 9.99 -26.93 0.35
CA SER A 140 9.55 -26.97 -1.04
C SER A 140 9.77 -25.61 -1.70
N ASP A 141 10.37 -25.63 -2.88
CA ASP A 141 10.39 -24.49 -3.79
C ASP A 141 8.98 -24.17 -4.34
N THR A 142 7.98 -25.00 -4.05
CA THR A 142 6.58 -24.78 -4.41
C THR A 142 5.78 -24.33 -3.18
N GLY A 143 5.30 -23.10 -3.16
CA GLY A 143 4.47 -22.58 -2.08
C GLY A 143 4.56 -21.05 -1.92
N PRO A 144 3.67 -20.44 -1.10
CA PRO A 144 3.60 -19.01 -0.96
C PRO A 144 4.90 -18.41 -0.44
N VAL A 145 5.23 -17.21 -0.90
CA VAL A 145 6.26 -16.37 -0.29
C VAL A 145 5.80 -15.93 1.09
N ILE A 146 6.65 -16.10 2.11
CA ILE A 146 6.36 -15.61 3.46
C ILE A 146 6.88 -14.18 3.60
N ASN A 147 5.97 -13.22 3.68
CA ASN A 147 6.26 -11.80 3.80
C ASN A 147 6.00 -11.29 5.23
N ALA A 148 6.99 -10.67 5.85
CA ALA A 148 6.81 -9.98 7.13
C ALA A 148 6.53 -8.49 6.91
N ALA A 149 5.40 -8.00 7.44
CA ALA A 149 4.99 -6.61 7.29
C ALA A 149 5.11 -5.84 8.62
N ALA A 150 6.17 -5.03 8.74
CA ALA A 150 6.44 -4.17 9.88
C ALA A 150 5.46 -2.99 9.95
N ALA A 151 4.46 -3.10 10.82
CA ALA A 151 3.50 -2.04 11.12
C ALA A 151 4.12 -0.96 12.02
N VAL A 152 3.57 0.26 11.94
CA VAL A 152 3.98 1.46 12.72
C VAL A 152 5.46 1.84 12.57
N ALA A 153 6.07 1.55 11.42
CA ALA A 153 7.50 1.76 11.16
C ALA A 153 7.93 3.25 11.16
N PHE A 154 6.98 4.16 10.97
CA PHE A 154 7.24 5.60 10.91
C PHE A 154 6.68 6.38 12.10
N GLY A 155 6.18 5.67 13.11
CA GLY A 155 5.53 6.25 14.27
C GLY A 155 4.32 5.43 14.71
N CYS A 156 4.06 5.44 16.01
CA CYS A 156 3.02 4.66 16.66
C CYS A 156 2.02 5.57 17.36
N SER A 157 0.72 5.38 17.12
CA SER A 157 -0.34 6.14 17.81
C SER A 157 -0.42 5.87 19.32
N ILE A 158 0.23 4.80 19.80
CA ILE A 158 0.23 4.40 21.22
C ILE A 158 1.55 4.78 21.89
N SER A 159 2.68 4.41 21.28
CA SER A 159 4.02 4.62 21.85
C SER A 159 4.68 5.93 21.43
N GLY A 160 4.11 6.66 20.46
CA GLY A 160 4.69 7.88 19.93
C GLY A 160 5.78 7.62 18.89
N GLU A 161 6.94 8.22 19.09
CA GLU A 161 8.09 8.10 18.19
C GLU A 161 8.59 6.65 18.10
N VAL A 162 8.98 6.24 16.90
CA VAL A 162 9.59 4.93 16.63
C VAL A 162 10.96 5.18 16.03
N ARG A 163 12.00 4.66 16.68
CA ARG A 163 13.38 4.85 16.21
C ARG A 163 13.61 3.99 14.97
N VAL A 164 14.42 4.50 14.05
CA VAL A 164 14.83 3.74 12.85
C VAL A 164 15.51 2.43 13.24
N ASP A 165 16.37 2.44 14.25
CA ASP A 165 17.06 1.23 14.72
C ASP A 165 16.08 0.15 15.22
N ASP A 166 14.98 0.54 15.90
CA ASP A 166 13.97 -0.42 16.37
C ASP A 166 13.27 -1.13 15.21
N VAL A 167 13.12 -0.43 14.06
CA VAL A 167 12.58 -1.00 12.82
C VAL A 167 13.59 -1.97 12.22
N LEU A 168 14.86 -1.58 12.12
CA LEU A 168 15.92 -2.41 11.54
C LEU A 168 16.14 -3.69 12.37
N ASP A 169 16.14 -3.58 13.70
CA ASP A 169 16.21 -4.72 14.61
C ASP A 169 15.04 -5.69 14.37
N LEU A 170 13.80 -5.18 14.26
CA LEU A 170 12.65 -6.04 13.95
C LEU A 170 12.79 -6.72 12.59
N ILE A 171 13.24 -5.99 11.58
CA ILE A 171 13.43 -6.52 10.24
C ILE A 171 14.49 -7.63 10.26
N GLY A 172 15.60 -7.42 10.96
CA GLY A 172 16.62 -8.44 11.20
C GLY A 172 16.04 -9.69 11.86
N GLU A 173 15.27 -9.55 12.93
CA GLU A 173 14.56 -10.65 13.59
C GLU A 173 13.63 -11.41 12.62
N CYS A 174 12.92 -10.71 11.74
CA CYS A 174 12.04 -11.31 10.74
C CYS A 174 12.82 -12.08 9.66
N VAL A 175 13.96 -11.54 9.21
CA VAL A 175 14.86 -12.23 8.27
C VAL A 175 15.44 -13.49 8.91
N GLU A 176 15.92 -13.41 10.14
CA GLU A 176 16.41 -14.56 10.92
C GLU A 176 15.29 -15.60 11.20
N ALA A 177 14.03 -15.15 11.24
CA ALA A 177 12.87 -16.02 11.33
C ALA A 177 12.54 -16.75 10.01
N GLY A 178 13.18 -16.37 8.92
CA GLY A 178 13.04 -16.97 7.59
C GLY A 178 12.06 -16.24 6.68
N ALA A 179 11.72 -14.97 6.96
CA ALA A 179 10.97 -14.17 6.00
C ALA A 179 11.68 -14.17 4.64
N GLU A 180 10.91 -14.15 3.55
CA GLU A 180 11.40 -14.17 2.17
C GLU A 180 11.14 -12.83 1.45
N ALA A 181 10.21 -12.03 1.99
CA ALA A 181 9.94 -10.66 1.60
C ALA A 181 9.62 -9.82 2.84
N LEU A 182 9.84 -8.51 2.75
CA LEU A 182 9.58 -7.56 3.83
C LEU A 182 8.67 -6.44 3.34
N ALA A 183 7.91 -5.86 4.25
CA ALA A 183 7.24 -4.59 4.06
C ALA A 183 7.40 -3.69 5.29
N VAL A 184 7.55 -2.38 5.09
CA VAL A 184 7.48 -1.38 6.18
C VAL A 184 6.29 -0.46 5.95
N ALA A 185 5.49 -0.22 6.98
CA ALA A 185 4.23 0.51 6.86
C ALA A 185 4.19 1.79 7.69
N ASP A 186 3.81 2.89 7.04
CA ASP A 186 3.33 4.12 7.66
C ASP A 186 1.84 3.95 8.03
N THR A 187 1.59 3.07 9.01
CA THR A 187 0.24 2.62 9.39
C THR A 187 -0.71 3.75 9.76
N VAL A 188 -0.19 4.82 10.35
CA VAL A 188 -1.02 5.97 10.75
C VAL A 188 -1.02 7.07 9.69
N GLY A 189 0.01 7.14 8.84
CA GLY A 189 0.20 8.25 7.89
C GLY A 189 0.96 9.43 8.51
N PHE A 190 1.81 9.18 9.50
CA PHE A 190 2.59 10.22 10.19
C PHE A 190 3.82 10.66 9.41
N ALA A 191 4.34 9.80 8.54
CA ALA A 191 5.62 10.03 7.92
C ALA A 191 5.64 11.28 7.03
N GLY A 192 6.78 11.96 7.02
CA GLY A 192 7.15 12.91 5.97
C GLY A 192 8.05 12.25 4.91
N PRO A 193 8.18 12.82 3.69
CA PRO A 193 9.04 12.28 2.65
C PRO A 193 10.49 12.03 3.10
N ALA A 194 11.10 12.96 3.86
CA ALA A 194 12.47 12.79 4.35
C ALA A 194 12.63 11.57 5.28
N GLN A 195 11.64 11.29 6.13
CA GLN A 195 11.67 10.12 7.01
C GLN A 195 11.55 8.81 6.20
N VAL A 196 10.71 8.81 5.16
CA VAL A 196 10.59 7.67 4.23
C VAL A 196 11.90 7.43 3.50
N ALA A 197 12.50 8.46 2.91
CA ALA A 197 13.78 8.36 2.22
C ALA A 197 14.88 7.82 3.14
N GLY A 198 15.00 8.37 4.35
CA GLY A 198 16.00 7.95 5.33
C GLY A 198 15.89 6.48 5.74
N LEU A 199 14.68 6.01 6.06
CA LEU A 199 14.47 4.59 6.41
C LEU A 199 14.72 3.67 5.21
N CYS A 200 14.23 4.04 4.02
CA CYS A 200 14.43 3.22 2.81
C CYS A 200 15.92 3.08 2.46
N SER A 201 16.69 4.16 2.56
CA SER A 201 18.15 4.13 2.35
C SER A 201 18.84 3.17 3.31
N ARG A 202 18.51 3.22 4.61
CA ARG A 202 19.05 2.28 5.62
C ARG A 202 18.67 0.83 5.32
N LEU A 203 17.41 0.57 4.98
CA LEU A 203 16.92 -0.77 4.65
C LEU A 203 17.63 -1.37 3.44
N VAL A 204 17.82 -0.58 2.37
CA VAL A 204 18.53 -1.04 1.16
C VAL A 204 20.01 -1.31 1.44
N ASN A 205 20.64 -0.50 2.29
CA ASN A 205 22.05 -0.67 2.65
C ASN A 205 22.29 -1.90 3.54
N GLU A 206 21.39 -2.17 4.50
CA GLU A 206 21.57 -3.26 5.48
C GLU A 206 21.04 -4.60 4.97
N PHE A 207 20.00 -4.60 4.14
CA PHE A 207 19.35 -5.79 3.61
C PHE A 207 19.40 -5.81 2.07
N ASP A 208 20.59 -5.50 1.52
CA ASP A 208 20.82 -5.48 0.07
C ASP A 208 20.35 -6.80 -0.56
N ASP A 209 19.76 -6.72 -1.75
CA ASP A 209 19.16 -7.84 -2.47
C ASP A 209 17.86 -8.44 -1.86
N PHE A 210 17.40 -7.97 -0.70
CA PHE A 210 16.15 -8.46 -0.10
C PHE A 210 14.90 -7.75 -0.70
N PRO A 211 13.81 -8.47 -1.04
CA PRO A 211 12.58 -7.83 -1.52
C PRO A 211 11.89 -6.99 -0.43
N ILE A 212 12.05 -5.66 -0.49
CA ILE A 212 11.45 -4.72 0.46
C ILE A 212 10.34 -3.90 -0.20
N LYS A 213 9.19 -3.88 0.47
CA LYS A 213 8.01 -3.08 0.11
C LYS A 213 7.81 -1.92 1.08
N VAL A 214 7.26 -0.82 0.61
CA VAL A 214 6.74 0.26 1.47
C VAL A 214 5.23 0.34 1.37
N HIS A 215 4.56 0.54 2.50
CA HIS A 215 3.12 0.76 2.61
C HIS A 215 2.87 2.14 3.19
N LEU A 216 2.37 3.06 2.37
CA LEU A 216 2.33 4.48 2.72
C LEU A 216 0.89 4.98 2.75
N HIS A 217 0.38 5.32 3.94
CA HIS A 217 -0.94 5.93 4.07
C HIS A 217 -0.93 7.42 3.70
N ASP A 218 -2.03 7.92 3.18
CA ASP A 218 -2.18 9.31 2.74
C ASP A 218 -2.95 10.21 3.73
N THR A 219 -2.95 9.87 5.01
CA THR A 219 -3.69 10.60 6.06
C THR A 219 -3.42 12.11 6.08
N ARG A 220 -2.24 12.54 5.59
CA ARG A 220 -1.79 13.95 5.55
C ARG A 220 -1.63 14.52 4.14
N GLY A 221 -2.11 13.83 3.09
CA GLY A 221 -2.00 14.28 1.70
C GLY A 221 -0.58 14.25 1.12
N THR A 222 0.31 13.42 1.69
CA THR A 222 1.73 13.32 1.29
C THR A 222 2.10 11.96 0.68
N GLY A 223 1.13 11.08 0.44
CA GLY A 223 1.32 9.71 -0.02
C GLY A 223 2.13 9.61 -1.31
N ILE A 224 1.79 10.41 -2.33
CA ILE A 224 2.54 10.45 -3.60
C ILE A 224 3.96 10.99 -3.41
N ALA A 225 4.14 12.04 -2.59
CA ALA A 225 5.46 12.59 -2.31
C ALA A 225 6.35 11.56 -1.59
N LYS A 226 5.80 10.85 -0.62
CA LYS A 226 6.46 9.73 0.07
C LYS A 226 6.82 8.60 -0.89
N ALA A 227 5.89 8.22 -1.77
CA ALA A 227 6.14 7.21 -2.79
C ALA A 227 7.29 7.63 -3.72
N SER A 228 7.30 8.87 -4.19
CA SER A 228 8.33 9.39 -5.11
C SER A 228 9.74 9.28 -4.52
N VAL A 229 9.96 9.76 -3.30
CA VAL A 229 11.29 9.74 -2.66
C VAL A 229 11.75 8.33 -2.27
N SER A 230 10.81 7.40 -2.20
CA SER A 230 11.11 6.01 -1.92
C SER A 230 11.75 5.31 -3.15
N LEU A 231 11.46 5.78 -4.38
CA LEU A 231 12.01 5.20 -5.61
C LEU A 231 13.44 5.65 -5.97
N THR A 232 13.92 6.75 -5.39
CA THR A 232 15.10 7.48 -5.91
C THR A 232 16.44 7.06 -5.31
N GLU A 233 16.47 6.27 -4.24
CA GLU A 233 17.69 6.16 -3.41
C GLU A 233 18.61 4.98 -3.80
N ARG A 234 19.40 5.23 -4.86
CA ARG A 234 20.85 4.94 -4.90
C ARG A 234 21.67 6.18 -5.31
N SER A 235 21.11 7.39 -5.23
CA SER A 235 21.86 8.62 -5.50
C SER A 235 22.63 9.05 -4.25
N GLU A 236 23.94 8.85 -4.26
CA GLU A 236 24.85 9.54 -3.35
C GLU A 236 24.55 11.05 -3.35
N GLY A 237 24.33 11.64 -2.18
CA GLY A 237 24.34 13.09 -1.97
C GLY A 237 23.11 13.85 -2.49
N TRP A 238 22.31 14.36 -1.57
CA TRP A 238 21.36 15.45 -1.87
C TRP A 238 22.12 16.76 -2.09
N ALA A 239 22.70 16.91 -3.27
CA ALA A 239 23.03 18.17 -3.90
C ALA A 239 22.77 17.97 -5.41
N ASP A 240 21.73 18.61 -5.91
CA ASP A 240 21.27 18.61 -7.31
C ASP A 240 20.58 17.31 -7.77
N VAL A 241 19.23 17.35 -7.79
CA VAL A 241 18.38 16.36 -8.48
C VAL A 241 18.11 16.86 -9.90
N PRO A 242 18.88 16.46 -10.93
CA PRO A 242 18.43 16.59 -12.31
C PRO A 242 17.37 15.51 -12.57
N LEU A 243 16.17 15.96 -12.93
CA LEU A 243 15.08 15.16 -13.47
C LEU A 243 15.59 13.99 -14.33
N LEU A 244 15.31 12.76 -13.87
CA LEU A 244 15.23 11.50 -14.64
C LEU A 244 16.03 11.52 -15.95
N ARG A 245 17.36 11.45 -15.84
CA ARG A 245 18.21 11.04 -16.96
C ARG A 245 18.43 9.53 -16.88
N GLU A 246 18.32 8.89 -18.03
CA GLU A 246 18.57 7.46 -18.27
C GLU A 246 19.79 6.96 -17.50
N GLN A 247 19.57 6.08 -16.51
CA GLN A 247 20.61 5.33 -15.81
C GLN A 247 20.25 3.85 -15.90
N PRO A 248 21.10 3.01 -16.51
CA PRO A 248 20.94 1.56 -16.45
C PRO A 248 21.42 1.10 -15.05
N GLU A 249 20.64 0.22 -14.41
CA GLU A 249 20.91 -0.43 -13.11
C GLU A 249 20.46 0.30 -11.83
N MET A 250 19.14 0.52 -11.70
CA MET A 250 18.50 0.83 -10.41
C MET A 250 18.39 -0.43 -9.53
N SER A 251 18.62 -0.29 -8.24
CA SER A 251 18.38 -1.31 -7.20
C SER A 251 17.18 -0.87 -6.34
N TYR A 252 16.31 -1.82 -5.99
CA TYR A 252 14.85 -1.61 -5.87
C TYR A 252 14.35 -1.13 -4.51
N LEU A 253 13.40 -0.21 -4.55
CA LEU A 253 12.34 -0.11 -3.55
C LEU A 253 10.98 -0.35 -4.23
N ARG A 254 10.11 -1.18 -3.63
CA ARG A 254 8.81 -1.53 -4.19
C ARG A 254 7.69 -0.86 -3.41
N ILE A 255 6.72 -0.27 -4.10
CA ILE A 255 5.69 0.56 -3.45
C ILE A 255 4.35 -0.17 -3.48
N SER A 256 3.87 -0.50 -2.29
CA SER A 256 2.46 -0.77 -2.06
C SER A 256 1.81 0.54 -1.58
N TYR A 257 0.95 1.14 -2.40
CA TYR A 257 0.18 2.32 -1.99
C TYR A 257 -1.16 1.86 -1.41
N SER A 258 -1.51 2.32 -0.20
CA SER A 258 -2.84 2.10 0.38
C SER A 258 -3.52 3.45 0.62
N SER A 259 -4.68 3.65 0.00
CA SER A 259 -5.56 4.80 0.21
C SER A 259 -6.41 4.69 1.49
N ALA A 260 -6.02 3.87 2.46
CA ALA A 260 -6.91 3.42 3.54
C ALA A 260 -7.44 4.53 4.50
N SER A 261 -7.00 5.79 4.42
CA SER A 261 -7.61 6.87 5.22
C SER A 261 -8.91 7.45 4.63
N ALA A 262 -9.71 6.67 3.91
CA ALA A 262 -10.92 7.14 3.21
C ALA A 262 -12.20 7.05 4.07
N ALA A 263 -12.22 7.72 5.23
CA ALA A 263 -13.45 7.86 6.01
C ALA A 263 -14.44 8.93 5.48
N ALA A 264 -14.17 9.57 4.33
CA ALA A 264 -15.02 10.67 3.85
C ALA A 264 -14.99 10.92 2.32
N PHE A 265 -14.82 9.89 1.48
CA PHE A 265 -14.73 10.11 0.03
C PHE A 265 -15.85 9.43 -0.79
N PRO A 266 -16.41 10.10 -1.82
CA PRO A 266 -17.31 9.48 -2.79
C PRO A 266 -16.59 8.39 -3.59
N ARG A 267 -17.35 7.38 -4.04
CA ARG A 267 -16.84 6.11 -4.61
C ARG A 267 -15.88 6.28 -5.80
N GLU A 268 -15.98 7.39 -6.55
CA GLU A 268 -15.08 7.74 -7.65
C GLU A 268 -13.66 8.14 -7.20
N LEU A 269 -13.51 8.70 -5.99
CA LEU A 269 -12.22 9.12 -5.46
C LEU A 269 -11.45 7.97 -4.81
N ILE A 270 -12.17 6.95 -4.31
CA ILE A 270 -11.57 5.71 -3.80
C ILE A 270 -10.75 5.07 -4.92
N TRP A 271 -11.31 4.96 -6.14
CA TRP A 271 -10.58 4.41 -7.29
C TRP A 271 -9.38 5.27 -7.71
N ARG A 272 -9.50 6.61 -7.69
CA ARG A 272 -8.37 7.53 -7.98
C ARG A 272 -7.24 7.41 -6.96
N ASN A 273 -7.54 7.17 -5.68
CA ASN A 273 -6.54 7.06 -4.63
C ASN A 273 -5.97 5.64 -4.54
N SER A 274 -6.78 4.58 -4.58
CA SER A 274 -6.31 3.19 -4.43
C SER A 274 -5.27 2.78 -5.47
N CYS A 275 -5.33 3.35 -6.67
CA CYS A 275 -4.37 3.04 -7.72
C CYS A 275 -3.05 3.80 -7.63
N GLY A 276 -2.93 4.91 -6.88
CA GLY A 276 -1.78 5.84 -7.03
C GLY A 276 -1.56 6.34 -8.48
N CYS A 277 -2.45 5.97 -9.42
CA CYS A 277 -2.46 6.38 -10.80
C CYS A 277 -3.34 7.62 -10.89
N VAL A 278 -2.71 8.79 -10.98
CA VAL A 278 -3.28 9.81 -11.84
C VAL A 278 -3.25 9.23 -13.26
N ILE A 279 -4.31 8.55 -13.69
CA ILE A 279 -4.58 8.39 -15.11
C ILE A 279 -5.02 9.76 -15.63
N SER A 280 -4.05 10.62 -15.87
CA SER A 280 -4.21 11.72 -16.81
C SER A 280 -3.64 11.23 -18.13
N TRP A 281 -4.54 10.87 -19.04
CA TRP A 281 -4.16 10.52 -20.40
C TRP A 281 -4.90 11.42 -21.37
N LYS A 282 -4.12 12.13 -22.20
CA LYS A 282 -4.56 12.67 -23.48
C LYS A 282 -3.98 11.77 -24.59
N GLY A 283 -4.83 11.00 -25.26
CA GLY A 283 -4.59 10.62 -26.67
C GLY A 283 -4.75 9.15 -27.07
N ASN A 284 -6.01 8.77 -27.37
CA ASN A 284 -6.56 7.61 -28.11
C ASN A 284 -5.72 6.37 -28.47
N SER A 285 -6.10 5.22 -27.89
CA SER A 285 -6.84 4.15 -28.59
C SER A 285 -7.46 3.11 -27.62
N GLN A 286 -8.80 3.04 -27.64
CA GLN A 286 -9.71 1.96 -27.21
C GLN A 286 -9.61 1.37 -25.78
N VAL A 287 -10.26 2.04 -24.83
CA VAL A 287 -10.99 1.38 -23.72
C VAL A 287 -12.40 1.99 -23.66
N ASN A 288 -13.20 1.74 -24.69
CA ASN A 288 -14.65 1.98 -24.62
C ASN A 288 -15.30 0.72 -24.07
N ARG A 289 -15.25 0.52 -22.74
CA ARG A 289 -16.25 -0.30 -22.02
C ARG A 289 -16.25 -0.26 -20.48
N CYS A 290 -15.79 0.80 -19.82
CA CYS A 290 -15.90 0.90 -18.35
C CYS A 290 -16.75 2.07 -17.83
N THR A 291 -17.42 2.82 -18.71
CA THR A 291 -18.31 3.93 -18.30
C THR A 291 -19.70 3.90 -18.94
N GLU A 292 -20.05 2.90 -19.75
CA GLU A 292 -21.35 2.86 -20.46
C GLU A 292 -22.43 1.98 -19.79
N HIS A 293 -22.32 1.63 -18.51
CA HIS A 293 -23.40 0.95 -17.76
C HIS A 293 -23.95 1.72 -16.55
N TRP A 294 -23.67 3.02 -16.47
CA TRP A 294 -24.38 3.91 -15.55
C TRP A 294 -24.94 5.08 -16.35
N GLN A 295 -26.20 4.95 -16.77
CA GLN A 295 -26.93 6.01 -17.45
C GLN A 295 -27.33 7.11 -16.45
N GLU A 296 -26.62 8.24 -16.48
CA GLU A 296 -27.21 9.55 -16.17
C GLU A 296 -27.12 10.45 -17.43
N PRO A 297 -28.12 11.32 -17.70
CA PRO A 297 -28.43 11.74 -19.07
C PRO A 297 -27.73 13.01 -19.58
N GLU A 298 -26.65 13.48 -18.95
CA GLU A 298 -26.03 14.75 -19.36
C GLU A 298 -24.58 14.55 -19.81
N PHE A 299 -24.25 15.15 -20.96
CA PHE A 299 -22.93 15.27 -21.61
C PHE A 299 -22.54 14.22 -22.68
N ARG A 300 -22.83 14.57 -23.94
CA ARG A 300 -22.22 14.02 -25.17
C ARG A 300 -21.27 15.03 -25.82
N ARG A 301 -20.32 14.49 -26.63
CA ARG A 301 -19.38 15.10 -27.64
C ARG A 301 -17.95 15.33 -27.08
N ALA A 302 -16.81 15.02 -27.72
CA ALA A 302 -16.43 14.85 -29.14
C ALA A 302 -15.12 14.03 -29.32
N SER A 303 -14.59 14.00 -30.55
CA SER A 303 -13.78 12.99 -31.26
C SER A 303 -12.22 13.05 -31.23
N ILE A 304 -11.60 12.07 -31.93
CA ILE A 304 -10.22 11.53 -31.93
C ILE A 304 -9.15 12.31 -32.74
N GLY A 305 -7.86 12.23 -32.33
CA GLY A 305 -6.65 12.61 -33.11
C GLY A 305 -5.33 11.96 -32.58
N LYS A 306 -4.32 11.79 -33.47
CA LYS A 306 -3.11 10.89 -33.49
C LYS A 306 -1.85 11.31 -32.64
N PRO A 307 -0.80 10.44 -32.50
CA PRO A 307 0.12 10.41 -31.34
C PRO A 307 1.52 11.06 -31.52
N GLY A 308 2.15 11.47 -30.40
CA GLY A 308 3.55 11.91 -30.34
C GLY A 308 4.07 12.21 -28.91
N ILE A 309 5.29 11.73 -28.63
CA ILE A 309 6.23 11.91 -27.50
C ILE A 309 5.77 12.82 -26.32
N LEU A 310 5.70 12.24 -25.11
CA LEU A 310 5.43 12.95 -23.85
C LEU A 310 6.68 13.72 -23.35
N ARG A 311 6.55 15.04 -23.18
CA ARG A 311 7.44 15.89 -22.38
C ARG A 311 6.69 16.37 -21.14
N PHE A 312 7.34 16.33 -19.98
CA PHE A 312 6.82 16.95 -18.76
C PHE A 312 6.98 18.47 -18.86
N LEU A 313 5.88 19.22 -18.76
CA LEU A 313 5.93 20.67 -18.56
C LEU A 313 5.67 20.97 -17.08
N ALA A 314 6.60 21.69 -16.46
CA ALA A 314 6.41 22.26 -15.12
C ALA A 314 5.30 23.33 -15.16
N PRO A 315 4.57 23.57 -14.05
CA PRO A 315 3.59 24.64 -14.01
C PRO A 315 4.30 26.01 -14.07
N GLU A 316 3.83 26.87 -14.96
CA GLU A 316 4.27 28.26 -15.07
C GLU A 316 4.00 29.01 -13.74
N PRO A 317 4.95 29.81 -13.24
CA PRO A 317 4.74 30.59 -12.03
C PRO A 317 3.88 31.81 -12.34
N GLY A 318 2.61 31.78 -11.93
CA GLY A 318 1.80 33.00 -11.83
C GLY A 318 0.31 32.83 -12.12
N SER A 319 -0.46 32.49 -11.10
CA SER A 319 -1.86 32.92 -11.01
C SER A 319 -2.21 33.15 -9.54
N ASN A 320 -2.00 34.38 -9.08
CA ASN A 320 -2.51 34.89 -7.83
C ASN A 320 -4.04 34.97 -7.90
N ASP A 321 -4.75 34.30 -6.99
CA ASP A 321 -6.06 34.75 -6.54
C ASP A 321 -6.15 34.64 -5.00
N PRO A 322 -6.42 35.74 -4.28
CA PRO A 322 -6.32 35.77 -2.82
C PRO A 322 -7.58 35.22 -2.14
N ILE A 323 -7.40 34.23 -1.27
CA ILE A 323 -8.43 33.78 -0.33
C ILE A 323 -8.66 34.89 0.72
N ARG A 324 -9.86 35.47 0.72
CA ARG A 324 -10.35 36.42 1.73
C ARG A 324 -10.35 35.78 3.12
N SER A 325 -9.61 36.38 4.05
CA SER A 325 -9.70 36.12 5.49
C SER A 325 -10.86 36.92 6.10
N SER A 326 -11.84 36.24 6.70
CA SER A 326 -12.85 36.89 7.55
C SER A 326 -12.40 36.82 9.01
N ASN A 327 -11.83 37.93 9.47
CA ASN A 327 -11.63 38.26 10.89
C ASN A 327 -12.98 38.28 11.63
N ARG A 328 -13.06 37.60 12.78
CA ARG A 328 -13.99 37.95 13.87
C ARG A 328 -13.22 37.99 15.19
N ASN A 329 -12.67 39.16 15.49
CA ASN A 329 -12.38 39.60 16.85
C ASN A 329 -13.09 40.93 17.03
N GLY A 330 -14.08 40.96 17.92
CA GLY A 330 -14.84 42.15 18.29
C GLY A 330 -15.25 42.02 19.76
N ALA A 331 -14.35 42.43 20.64
CA ALA A 331 -14.56 42.55 22.07
C ALA A 331 -14.93 44.00 22.43
N SER A 332 -15.72 44.12 23.51
CA SER A 332 -15.96 45.29 24.40
C SER A 332 -17.40 45.82 24.41
N PRO A 333 -17.88 46.46 25.51
CA PRO A 333 -17.46 46.35 26.92
C PRO A 333 -18.63 46.12 27.91
N ALA A 334 -18.26 45.83 29.16
CA ALA A 334 -19.15 45.66 30.32
C ALA A 334 -19.86 46.97 30.75
N PRO A 335 -21.01 46.89 31.44
CA PRO A 335 -21.51 47.96 32.27
C PRO A 335 -21.30 47.68 33.78
N THR A 336 -21.03 48.78 34.47
CA THR A 336 -20.86 48.96 35.91
C THR A 336 -22.18 48.91 36.69
N GLY A 337 -22.19 48.18 37.81
CA GLY A 337 -22.75 48.54 39.13
C GLY A 337 -24.25 48.77 39.33
N ALA A 338 -24.86 48.02 40.26
CA ALA A 338 -25.44 48.51 41.54
C ALA A 338 -26.42 47.49 42.17
N MET A 339 -26.24 47.31 43.49
CA MET A 339 -27.02 46.54 44.49
C MET A 339 -27.00 45.01 44.44
#